data_AF-A0A7C9EKX7-F1
#
_entry.id   AF-A0A7C9EKX7-F1
#
_cell.length_a   1.000
_cell.length_b   1.000
_cell.length_c   1.000
_cell.angle_alpha   90.00
_cell.angle_beta   90.00
_cell.angle_gamma   90.00
#
_symmetry.space_group_name_H-M   'P 1'
#
loop_
_entity.id
_entity.type
_entity.pdbx_description
1 polymer ?
#
loop_
_entity_poly.entity_id
_entity_poly.type
_entity_poly.pdbx_seq_one_letter_code
_entity_poly.pdbx_strand_id
1 'polypeptide(L)'
;MEVSIETWVKKHDLIYIGATRHPFIHSIRDGSVDLNNYKRWLSQDYLFVRKFVPFVASALVKACKESDDENDVEILLAGMASLNDEIAWFKKEAAKWDIQLTGITPSKTNQKYWRFLESLMQPEVNYTVAMVALWAIEAVYQQSFAHCLEEDAKTPPELR
;
A
#
# COMPACT_ATOMS: atom_id res chain seq x y z
N MET A 1 13.55 -24.39 -10.57
CA MET A 1 12.29 -23.90 -11.14
C MET A 1 12.21 -22.45 -10.76
N GLU A 2 12.46 -21.56 -11.71
CA GLU A 2 12.51 -20.12 -11.44
C GLU A 2 11.06 -19.63 -11.24
N VAL A 3 10.76 -19.13 -10.04
CA VAL A 3 9.42 -18.63 -9.71
C VAL A 3 9.35 -17.18 -10.19
N SER A 4 8.67 -16.93 -11.31
CA SER A 4 8.41 -15.57 -11.77
C SER A 4 7.17 -14.98 -11.09
N ILE A 5 7.10 -13.65 -11.02
CA ILE A 5 5.91 -12.89 -10.58
C ILE A 5 4.67 -13.37 -11.34
N GLU A 6 4.77 -13.53 -12.67
CA GLU A 6 3.68 -13.99 -13.52
C GLU A 6 3.18 -15.38 -13.14
N THR A 7 4.10 -16.30 -12.84
CA THR A 7 3.75 -17.66 -12.43
C THR A 7 3.06 -17.66 -11.07
N TRP A 8 3.50 -16.81 -10.14
CA TRP A 8 2.84 -16.65 -8.84
C TRP A 8 1.44 -16.05 -8.98
N VAL A 9 1.30 -14.95 -9.73
CA VAL A 9 0.00 -14.29 -9.96
C VAL A 9 -0.97 -15.25 -10.63
N LYS A 10 -0.53 -16.00 -11.65
CA LYS A 10 -1.37 -17.00 -12.32
C LYS A 10 -1.83 -18.11 -11.39
N LYS A 11 -0.96 -18.55 -10.47
CA LYS A 11 -1.28 -19.59 -9.49
C LYS A 11 -2.26 -19.09 -8.40
N HIS A 12 -2.23 -17.80 -8.09
CA HIS A 12 -3.00 -17.17 -7.01
C HIS A 12 -4.00 -16.13 -7.53
N ASP A 13 -4.50 -16.34 -8.75
CA ASP A 13 -5.31 -15.40 -9.52
C ASP A 13 -6.54 -14.92 -8.77
N LEU A 14 -7.29 -15.81 -8.11
CA LEU A 14 -8.51 -15.45 -7.37
C LEU A 14 -8.23 -14.48 -6.21
N ILE A 15 -7.14 -14.71 -5.45
CA ILE A 15 -6.76 -13.83 -4.35
C ILE A 15 -6.23 -12.51 -4.90
N TYR A 16 -5.45 -12.56 -5.97
CA TYR A 16 -4.89 -11.38 -6.61
C TYR A 16 -5.99 -10.47 -7.20
N ILE A 17 -6.96 -11.05 -7.91
CA ILE A 17 -8.15 -10.35 -8.41
C ILE A 17 -8.95 -9.79 -7.22
N GLY A 18 -9.18 -10.58 -6.17
CA GLY A 18 -9.89 -10.11 -4.98
C GLY A 18 -9.21 -8.91 -4.30
N ALA A 19 -7.87 -8.84 -4.34
CA ALA A 19 -7.09 -7.74 -3.80
C ALA A 19 -7.10 -6.49 -4.72
N THR A 20 -7.11 -6.68 -6.04
CA THR A 20 -6.95 -5.59 -7.04
C THR A 20 -8.26 -5.12 -7.67
N ARG A 21 -9.35 -5.85 -7.48
CA ARG A 21 -10.71 -5.60 -8.00
C ARG A 21 -11.76 -5.70 -6.89
N HIS A 22 -11.38 -5.29 -5.67
CA HIS A 22 -12.29 -5.31 -4.53
C HIS A 22 -13.52 -4.40 -4.77
N PRO A 23 -14.72 -4.69 -4.24
CA PRO A 23 -15.91 -3.84 -4.40
C PRO A 23 -15.71 -2.37 -4.05
N PHE A 24 -14.81 -2.07 -3.10
CA PHE A 24 -14.40 -0.69 -2.79
C PHE A 24 -13.74 0.00 -4.00
N ILE A 25 -12.80 -0.67 -4.67
CA ILE A 25 -12.12 -0.16 -5.88
C ILE A 25 -13.13 0.03 -7.02
N HIS A 26 -14.03 -0.93 -7.23
CA HIS A 26 -15.11 -0.79 -8.21
C HIS A 26 -16.01 0.42 -7.90
N SER A 27 -16.35 0.66 -6.63
CA SER A 27 -17.15 1.82 -6.25
C SER A 27 -16.45 3.16 -6.54
N ILE A 28 -15.11 3.21 -6.45
CA ILE A 28 -14.31 4.39 -6.85
C ILE A 28 -14.32 4.56 -8.37
N ARG A 29 -14.06 3.48 -9.12
CA ARG A 29 -14.10 3.50 -10.59
C ARG A 29 -15.45 3.98 -11.11
N ASP A 30 -16.54 3.50 -10.52
CA ASP A 30 -17.89 3.80 -11.00
C ASP A 30 -18.45 5.13 -10.46
N GLY A 31 -17.70 5.81 -9.58
CA GLY A 31 -18.15 7.04 -8.93
C GLY A 31 -19.32 6.85 -7.96
N SER A 32 -19.55 5.61 -7.51
CA SER A 32 -20.62 5.24 -6.57
C SER A 32 -20.13 5.08 -5.13
N VAL A 33 -18.85 5.38 -4.86
CA VAL A 33 -18.25 5.25 -3.54
C VAL A 33 -19.02 6.06 -2.50
N ASP A 34 -19.53 5.36 -1.48
CA ASP A 34 -20.15 6.01 -0.34
C ASP A 34 -19.10 6.83 0.44
N LEU A 35 -19.44 8.06 0.78
CA LEU A 35 -18.52 8.98 1.44
C LEU A 35 -18.05 8.44 2.79
N ASN A 36 -18.88 7.72 3.56
CA ASN A 36 -18.45 7.16 4.83
C ASN A 36 -17.43 6.03 4.63
N ASN A 37 -17.61 5.22 3.58
CA ASN A 37 -16.62 4.21 3.20
C ASN A 37 -15.30 4.86 2.77
N TYR A 38 -15.33 5.95 2.00
CA TYR A 38 -14.15 6.72 1.65
C TYR A 38 -13.44 7.29 2.88
N LYS A 39 -14.16 8.00 3.77
CA LYS A 39 -13.59 8.57 5.01
C LYS A 39 -13.00 7.48 5.91
N ARG A 40 -13.65 6.31 5.98
CA ARG A 40 -13.15 5.15 6.72
C ARG A 40 -11.86 4.60 6.11
N TRP A 41 -11.81 4.45 4.78
CA TRP A 41 -10.59 4.06 4.09
C TRP A 41 -9.47 5.07 4.38
N LEU A 42 -9.69 6.37 4.15
CA LEU A 42 -8.68 7.41 4.36
C LEU A 42 -8.10 7.37 5.78
N SER A 43 -8.98 7.22 6.78
CA SER A 43 -8.58 7.15 8.20
C SER A 43 -7.75 5.90 8.52
N GLN A 44 -8.18 4.74 8.00
CA GLN A 44 -7.49 3.48 8.29
C GLN A 44 -6.18 3.35 7.52
N ASP A 45 -6.16 3.84 6.28
CA ASP A 45 -5.00 3.76 5.41
C ASP A 45 -3.91 4.72 5.86
N TYR A 46 -4.28 5.90 6.37
CA TYR A 46 -3.33 6.77 7.07
C TYR A 46 -2.59 6.03 8.21
N LEU A 47 -3.30 5.23 9.01
CA LEU A 47 -2.64 4.45 10.06
C LEU A 47 -1.76 3.32 9.50
N PHE A 48 -2.16 2.73 8.38
CA PHE A 48 -1.36 1.73 7.67
C PHE A 48 -0.05 2.34 7.17
N VAL A 49 -0.09 3.45 6.44
CA VAL A 49 1.09 4.15 5.91
C VAL A 49 2.06 4.53 7.03
N ARG A 50 1.54 5.01 8.17
CA ARG A 50 2.36 5.32 9.36
C ARG A 50 3.13 4.10 9.90
N LYS A 51 2.60 2.89 9.73
CA LYS A 51 3.23 1.61 10.10
C LYS A 51 4.02 0.98 8.95
N PHE A 52 3.75 1.38 7.72
CA PHE A 52 4.50 0.98 6.55
C PHE A 52 5.86 1.70 6.47
N VAL A 53 5.94 2.97 6.87
CA VAL A 53 7.21 3.73 6.96
C VAL A 53 8.35 2.98 7.66
N PRO A 54 8.20 2.47 8.91
CA PRO A 54 9.28 1.72 9.56
C PRO A 54 9.61 0.40 8.85
N PHE A 55 8.64 -0.23 8.18
CA PHE A 55 8.90 -1.42 7.37
C PHE A 55 9.78 -1.09 6.16
N VAL A 56 9.46 -0.05 5.39
CA VAL A 56 10.30 0.39 4.26
C VAL A 56 11.68 0.85 4.74
N ALA A 57 11.76 1.54 5.89
CA ALA A 57 13.04 1.90 6.49
C ALA A 57 13.88 0.66 6.87
N SER A 58 13.24 -0.40 7.38
CA SER A 58 13.93 -1.66 7.69
C SER A 58 14.44 -2.35 6.41
N ALA A 59 13.66 -2.31 5.33
CA ALA A 59 14.05 -2.84 4.03
C ALA A 59 15.25 -2.06 3.46
N LEU A 60 15.26 -0.73 3.58
CA LEU A 60 16.39 0.13 3.21
C LEU A 60 17.66 -0.25 3.99
N VAL A 61 17.56 -0.43 5.31
CA VAL A 61 18.70 -0.88 6.13
C VAL A 61 19.21 -2.26 5.72
N LYS A 62 18.32 -3.17 5.32
CA LYS A 62 18.68 -4.48 4.78
C LYS A 62 19.36 -4.36 3.42
N ALA A 63 18.84 -3.54 2.51
CA ALA A 63 19.46 -3.29 1.21
C ALA A 63 20.91 -2.81 1.35
N CYS A 64 21.18 -1.85 2.26
CA CYS A 64 22.52 -1.36 2.53
C CYS A 64 23.52 -2.43 3.03
N LYS A 65 23.05 -3.59 3.50
CA LYS A 65 23.87 -4.65 4.11
C LYS A 65 23.89 -5.95 3.33
N GLU A 66 22.78 -6.27 2.67
CA GLU A 66 22.46 -7.60 2.15
C GLU A 66 22.21 -7.59 0.63
N SER A 67 22.02 -6.43 -0.01
CA SER A 67 21.78 -6.38 -1.46
C SER A 67 23.08 -6.48 -2.27
N ASP A 68 22.98 -7.19 -3.40
CA ASP A 68 24.03 -7.28 -4.42
C ASP A 68 23.90 -6.18 -5.50
N ASP A 69 22.84 -5.37 -5.48
CA ASP A 69 22.60 -4.24 -6.40
C ASP A 69 22.57 -2.91 -5.64
N GLU A 70 23.55 -2.04 -5.90
CA GLU A 70 23.66 -0.72 -5.23
C GLU A 70 22.45 0.19 -5.53
N ASN A 71 21.73 -0.02 -6.64
CA ASN A 71 20.55 0.77 -6.99
C ASN A 71 19.37 0.54 -6.04
N ASP A 72 19.33 -0.60 -5.34
CA ASP A 72 18.25 -0.91 -4.40
C ASP A 72 18.14 0.14 -3.29
N VAL A 73 19.29 0.65 -2.83
CA VAL A 73 19.35 1.69 -1.80
C VAL A 73 18.69 2.98 -2.30
N GLU A 74 18.99 3.40 -3.53
CA GLU A 74 18.43 4.61 -4.13
C GLU A 74 16.93 4.49 -4.35
N ILE A 75 16.47 3.34 -4.85
CA ILE A 75 15.04 3.05 -5.06
C ILE A 75 14.26 3.11 -3.75
N LEU A 76 14.76 2.45 -2.70
CA LEU A 76 14.12 2.42 -1.39
C LEU A 76 14.14 3.80 -0.70
N LEU A 77 15.23 4.55 -0.86
CA LEU A 77 15.33 5.92 -0.35
C LEU A 77 14.32 6.85 -1.04
N ALA A 78 14.16 6.75 -2.35
CA ALA A 78 13.14 7.50 -3.09
C ALA A 78 11.73 7.11 -2.65
N GLY A 79 11.46 5.82 -2.42
CA GLY A 79 10.19 5.35 -1.86
C GLY A 79 9.88 5.97 -0.50
N MET A 80 10.88 6.02 0.40
CA MET A 80 10.75 6.67 1.71
C MET A 80 10.43 8.17 1.60
N ALA A 81 11.03 8.88 0.63
CA ALA A 81 10.70 10.28 0.37
C ALA A 81 9.25 10.44 -0.08
N SER A 82 8.77 9.58 -0.99
CA SER A 82 7.37 9.55 -1.43
C SER A 82 6.39 9.31 -0.27
N LEU A 83 6.72 8.44 0.69
CA LEU A 83 5.88 8.22 1.88
C LEU A 83 5.75 9.47 2.76
N ASN A 84 6.75 10.34 2.81
CA ASN A 84 6.64 11.61 3.52
C ASN A 84 5.62 12.53 2.84
N ASP A 85 5.65 12.60 1.52
CA ASP A 85 4.70 13.39 0.73
C ASP A 85 3.29 12.80 0.81
N GLU A 86 3.16 11.47 0.81
CA GLU A 86 1.89 10.77 1.01
C GLU A 86 1.28 11.08 2.38
N ILE A 87 2.08 11.05 3.46
CA ILE A 87 1.61 11.44 4.80
C ILE A 87 1.14 12.90 4.83
N ALA A 88 1.81 13.80 4.10
CA ALA A 88 1.39 15.19 3.98
C ALA A 88 0.05 15.29 3.22
N TRP A 89 -0.12 14.52 2.15
CA TRP A 89 -1.37 14.41 1.40
C TRP A 89 -2.53 13.90 2.28
N PHE A 90 -2.32 12.84 3.07
CA PHE A 90 -3.35 12.32 4.00
C PHE A 90 -3.81 13.38 4.99
N LYS A 91 -2.89 14.19 5.54
CA LYS A 91 -3.25 15.29 6.46
C LYS A 91 -4.09 16.36 5.78
N LYS A 92 -3.76 16.71 4.53
CA LYS A 92 -4.52 17.68 3.74
C LYS A 92 -5.93 17.16 3.40
N GLU A 93 -6.04 15.93 2.92
CA GLU A 93 -7.34 15.33 2.61
C GLU A 93 -8.18 15.12 3.88
N ALA A 94 -7.58 14.72 5.00
CA ALA A 94 -8.31 14.62 6.26
C ALA A 94 -8.90 15.96 6.70
N ALA A 95 -8.15 17.06 6.54
CA ALA A 95 -8.66 18.40 6.82
C ALA A 95 -9.81 18.80 5.88
N LYS A 96 -9.70 18.50 4.58
CA LYS A 96 -10.75 18.75 3.57
C LYS A 96 -12.06 18.02 3.91
N TRP A 97 -11.97 16.81 4.45
CA TRP A 97 -13.12 15.95 4.73
C TRP A 97 -13.58 15.96 6.20
N ASP A 98 -13.03 16.86 7.02
CA ASP A 98 -13.30 16.98 8.46
C ASP A 98 -13.09 15.65 9.23
N ILE A 99 -11.96 15.00 8.96
CA ILE A 99 -11.54 13.75 9.62
C ILE A 99 -10.47 14.06 10.66
N GLN A 100 -10.75 13.69 11.91
CA GLN A 100 -9.77 13.79 12.98
C GLN A 100 -8.78 12.62 12.92
N LEU A 101 -7.53 12.90 12.54
CA LEU A 101 -6.47 11.88 12.46
C LEU A 101 -5.92 11.44 13.83
N THR A 102 -6.21 12.18 14.89
CA THR A 102 -5.83 11.83 16.27
C THR A 102 -6.88 10.92 16.91
N GLY A 103 -6.45 9.85 17.57
CA GLY A 103 -7.36 8.96 18.29
C GLY A 103 -8.12 7.97 17.41
N ILE A 104 -7.75 7.81 16.13
CA ILE A 104 -8.32 6.78 15.27
C ILE A 104 -8.01 5.39 15.85
N THR A 105 -9.05 4.60 16.09
CA THR A 105 -8.87 3.20 16.49
C THR A 105 -8.58 2.33 15.26
N PRO A 106 -7.48 1.56 15.23
CA PRO A 106 -7.21 0.66 14.13
C PRO A 106 -8.17 -0.51 14.13
N SER A 107 -8.72 -0.81 12.96
CA SER A 107 -9.56 -1.99 12.76
C SER A 107 -8.76 -3.29 13.01
N LYS A 108 -9.49 -4.39 13.27
CA LYS A 108 -8.86 -5.72 13.45
C LYS A 108 -7.98 -6.11 12.26
N THR A 109 -8.38 -5.77 11.04
CA THR A 109 -7.60 -6.03 9.82
C THR A 109 -6.31 -5.21 9.81
N ASN A 110 -6.39 -3.92 10.16
CA ASN A 110 -5.22 -3.04 10.23
C ASN A 110 -4.20 -3.52 11.28
N GLN A 111 -4.68 -3.92 12.47
CA GLN A 111 -3.83 -4.52 13.51
C GLN A 111 -3.15 -5.82 13.06
N LYS A 112 -3.83 -6.68 12.28
CA LYS A 112 -3.23 -7.89 11.71
C LYS A 112 -2.15 -7.53 10.70
N TYR A 113 -2.40 -6.53 9.85
CA TYR A 113 -1.43 -6.08 8.87
C TYR A 113 -0.18 -5.51 9.54
N TRP A 114 -0.34 -4.72 10.62
CA TRP A 114 0.80 -4.21 11.38
C TRP A 114 1.66 -5.31 11.96
N ARG A 115 1.06 -6.33 12.57
CA ARG A 115 1.80 -7.49 13.09
C ARG A 115 2.54 -8.23 11.98
N PHE A 116 1.95 -8.31 10.80
CA PHE A 116 2.61 -8.89 9.63
C PHE A 116 3.83 -8.05 9.20
N LEU A 117 3.68 -6.72 9.07
CA LEU A 117 4.81 -5.83 8.77
C LEU A 117 5.91 -5.95 9.85
N GLU A 118 5.53 -5.94 11.12
CA GLU A 118 6.44 -6.11 12.26
C GLU A 118 7.19 -7.45 12.23
N SER A 119 6.54 -8.52 11.75
CA SER A 119 7.19 -9.82 11.55
C SER A 119 8.20 -9.81 10.40
N LEU A 120 7.98 -9.01 9.36
CA LEU A 120 8.89 -8.87 8.22
C LEU A 120 10.12 -8.01 8.54
N MET A 121 10.05 -7.18 9.58
CA MET A 121 11.17 -6.35 10.04
C MET A 121 12.18 -7.11 10.92
N GLN A 122 11.92 -8.37 11.27
CA GLN A 122 12.82 -9.13 12.14
C GLN A 122 14.18 -9.36 11.46
N PRO A 123 15.30 -9.33 12.21
CA PRO A 123 16.64 -9.49 11.64
C PRO A 123 16.80 -10.77 10.80
N GLU A 124 16.15 -11.85 11.21
CA GLU A 124 16.22 -13.18 10.60
C GLU A 124 15.48 -13.27 9.25
N VAL A 125 14.63 -12.30 8.92
CA VAL A 125 13.92 -12.26 7.63
C VAL A 125 14.90 -11.90 6.54
N ASN A 126 15.00 -12.77 5.53
CA ASN A 126 15.86 -12.55 4.37
C ASN A 126 15.43 -11.31 3.57
N TYR A 127 16.40 -10.52 3.08
CA TYR A 127 16.17 -9.34 2.26
C TYR A 127 15.18 -9.57 1.10
N THR A 128 15.35 -10.64 0.32
CA THR A 128 14.46 -10.97 -0.81
C THR A 128 13.01 -11.18 -0.36
N VAL A 129 12.78 -11.77 0.82
CA VAL A 129 11.41 -11.94 1.35
C VAL A 129 10.78 -10.60 1.70
N ALA A 130 11.53 -9.70 2.34
CA ALA A 130 11.05 -8.35 2.63
C ALA A 130 10.76 -7.57 1.34
N MET A 131 11.61 -7.69 0.32
CA MET A 131 11.42 -7.04 -0.98
C MET A 131 10.23 -7.58 -1.76
N VAL A 132 9.99 -8.89 -1.75
CA VAL A 132 8.79 -9.47 -2.37
C VAL A 132 7.53 -8.97 -1.68
N ALA A 133 7.53 -8.86 -0.34
CA ALA A 133 6.40 -8.31 0.38
C ALA A 133 6.18 -6.82 0.06
N LEU A 134 7.25 -6.02 0.02
CA LEU A 134 7.20 -4.61 -0.36
C LEU A 134 6.63 -4.43 -1.77
N TRP A 135 7.20 -5.15 -2.75
CA TRP A 135 6.71 -5.14 -4.13
C TRP A 135 5.23 -5.52 -4.20
N ALA A 136 4.80 -6.57 -3.49
CA ALA A 136 3.41 -7.01 -3.52
C ALA A 136 2.45 -5.95 -2.97
N ILE A 137 2.82 -5.25 -1.88
CA ILE A 137 2.03 -4.18 -1.28
C ILE A 137 1.85 -3.02 -2.27
N GLU A 138 2.94 -2.56 -2.88
CA GLU A 138 2.91 -1.45 -3.83
C GLU A 138 2.17 -1.85 -5.13
N ALA A 139 2.42 -3.05 -5.64
CA ALA A 139 1.83 -3.54 -6.87
C ALA A 139 0.31 -3.68 -6.77
N VAL A 140 -0.24 -4.13 -5.63
CA VAL A 140 -1.70 -4.21 -5.49
C VAL A 140 -2.35 -2.83 -5.47
N TYR A 141 -1.71 -1.81 -4.90
CA TYR A 141 -2.18 -0.42 -4.96
C TYR A 141 -2.12 0.10 -6.39
N GLN A 142 -0.97 -0.04 -7.06
CA GLN A 142 -0.79 0.39 -8.44
C GLN A 142 -1.83 -0.23 -9.37
N GLN A 143 -2.08 -1.54 -9.27
CA GLN A 143 -3.04 -2.25 -10.12
C GLN A 143 -4.51 -1.94 -9.78
N SER A 144 -4.81 -1.63 -8.52
CA SER A 144 -6.14 -1.19 -8.09
C SER A 144 -6.46 0.20 -8.63
N PHE A 145 -5.54 1.15 -8.52
CA PHE A 145 -5.78 2.53 -8.96
C PHE A 145 -5.58 2.72 -10.46
N ALA A 146 -4.73 1.94 -11.13
CA ALA A 146 -4.71 1.90 -12.60
C ALA A 146 -6.10 1.52 -13.15
N HIS A 147 -6.79 0.59 -12.49
CA HIS A 147 -8.16 0.22 -12.84
C HIS A 147 -9.18 1.33 -12.62
N CYS A 148 -8.95 2.24 -11.67
CA CYS A 148 -9.79 3.43 -11.49
C CYS A 148 -9.55 4.52 -12.56
N LEU A 149 -8.45 4.43 -13.31
CA LEU A 149 -8.02 5.43 -14.28
C LEU A 149 -8.21 5.00 -15.74
N GLU A 150 -8.79 3.81 -15.99
CA GLU A 150 -9.13 3.35 -17.34
C GLU A 150 -10.14 4.30 -18.03
N GLU A 151 -10.14 4.34 -19.36
CA GLU A 151 -10.87 5.36 -20.16
C GLU A 151 -12.40 5.38 -19.90
N ASP A 152 -12.98 4.23 -19.55
CA ASP A 152 -14.41 4.07 -19.26
C ASP A 152 -14.76 4.32 -17.78
N ALA A 153 -13.77 4.68 -16.94
CA ALA A 153 -13.99 4.98 -15.54
C ALA A 153 -14.81 6.27 -15.34
N LYS A 154 -15.78 6.20 -14.43
CA LYS A 154 -16.71 7.29 -14.08
C LYS A 154 -16.30 7.99 -12.78
N THR A 155 -15.05 7.85 -12.36
CA THR A 155 -14.53 8.49 -11.15
C THR A 155 -14.77 10.01 -11.21
N PRO A 156 -15.50 10.58 -10.23
CA PRO A 156 -15.83 12.00 -10.19
C PRO A 156 -14.58 12.88 -10.27
N PRO A 157 -14.62 14.05 -10.94
CA PRO A 157 -13.46 14.93 -11.03
C PRO A 157 -12.89 15.36 -9.68
N GLU A 158 -13.72 15.41 -8.63
CA GLU A 158 -13.30 15.75 -7.27
C GLU A 158 -12.45 14.65 -6.58
N LEU A 159 -12.43 13.45 -7.18
CA LEU A 159 -11.70 12.26 -6.76
C LEU A 159 -10.62 11.83 -7.78
N ARG A 160 -10.46 12.56 -8.89
CA ARG A 160 -9.36 12.37 -9.87
C ARG A 160 -8.12 13.17 -9.50
#